data_AF-D0FZB6-F1
#
_entry.id   AF-D0FZB6-F1
#
_cell.length_a   1.000
_cell.length_b   1.000
_cell.length_c   1.000
_cell.angle_alpha   90.00
_cell.angle_beta   90.00
_cell.angle_gamma   90.00
#
_symmetry.space_group_name_H-M   'P 1'
#
loop_
_entity.id
_entity.type
_entity.pdbx_description
1 polymer ?
#
loop_
_entity_poly.entity_id
_entity_poly.type
_entity_poly.pdbx_seq_one_letter_code
_entity_poly.pdbx_strand_id
1 'polypeptide(L)'
;LGLAGAGLGAAAATAPVMHDLDEVAASVDSGQSLPWWVSKRDYFNPTVEIDWDPKWRVDGRNARIYKDPDSKWYYNAYGHEAALQYKGYAEEEDPDFNWEDPRRQALDSAASMPGGFVPSNSFLGLTPGEGAGRRIHTPELYDYPKWAGNPEENYRLLRGMVRYFGGDDVGVMEHDSHLDRLLCTWDMNRYKNSFEDIDKPYETKDPRVHGIPNSFKWCFCWTFRQYVDLTRCQQGGILGAYPDCNRLGIGENASVWYCYSRLAIVEHRLMAFIRGLGYDCVAGGMSSITSGNAIATVSGVLEHARMGQVALHPKWGATNRGTYKMLTDFPLPPTKPIDAGIYNFCKSCSICADLCPGQIIQKNEPTWTTGRNPEKGDEGDPLPYQAQGFLGWRTDIGKCPHCPTCQGVCPFNELPKASWIHTICKATVATTPIFNGFFTNMDKAFGYGRKPERDFWERFGNQPMYGIDTMR
;
A
#
# COMPACT_ATOMS: atom_id res chain seq x y z
N LEU A 1 11.69 19.13 38.45
CA LEU A 1 12.94 19.80 38.83
C LEU A 1 13.79 20.00 37.56
N GLY A 2 13.83 21.25 37.09
CA GLY A 2 14.84 21.87 36.23
C GLY A 2 15.36 21.14 34.99
N LEU A 3 14.93 21.59 33.81
CA LEU A 3 15.82 21.93 32.70
C LEU A 3 15.08 22.90 31.77
N ALA A 4 15.21 24.19 32.08
CA ALA A 4 14.94 25.29 31.17
C ALA A 4 16.28 25.96 30.85
N GLY A 5 16.52 26.20 29.56
CA GLY A 5 17.53 27.14 29.07
C GLY A 5 18.77 26.51 28.45
N ALA A 6 18.82 26.45 27.11
CA ALA A 6 19.75 27.23 26.29
C ALA A 6 19.75 26.75 24.83
N GLY A 7 19.47 27.67 23.89
CA GLY A 7 20.02 27.58 22.53
C GLY A 7 19.09 27.15 21.39
N LEU A 8 17.95 27.83 21.18
CA LEU A 8 17.29 27.89 19.87
C LEU A 8 17.43 29.31 19.32
N GLY A 9 18.62 29.59 18.78
CA GLY A 9 18.92 30.83 18.06
C GLY A 9 19.05 30.55 16.56
N ALA A 10 18.16 31.16 15.77
CA ALA A 10 18.37 31.55 14.37
C ALA A 10 18.37 30.47 13.24
N ALA A 11 17.54 29.42 13.30
CA ALA A 11 17.31 28.56 12.13
C ALA A 11 15.84 28.08 11.95
N ALA A 12 14.87 28.94 12.23
CA ALA A 12 13.45 28.67 11.98
C ALA A 12 12.87 29.68 10.97
N ALA A 13 13.33 29.60 9.74
CA ALA A 13 12.69 30.18 8.57
C ALA A 13 12.90 29.15 7.47
N THR A 14 12.05 28.13 7.35
CA THR A 14 11.02 28.05 6.30
C THR A 14 9.95 26.97 6.59
N ALA A 15 9.58 26.73 7.85
CA ALA A 15 8.42 25.86 8.13
C ALA A 15 7.11 26.59 7.76
N PRO A 16 6.10 25.91 7.17
CA PRO A 16 4.79 26.52 6.98
C PRO A 16 4.20 26.81 8.35
N VAL A 17 4.06 28.09 8.67
CA VAL A 17 3.38 28.55 9.88
C VAL A 17 1.90 28.52 9.55
N MET A 18 1.17 27.53 10.07
CA MET A 18 -0.29 27.55 10.05
C MET A 18 -0.73 28.60 11.07
N HIS A 19 -1.38 29.67 10.60
CA HIS A 19 -1.56 30.90 11.38
C HIS A 19 -2.83 30.92 12.23
N ASP A 20 -3.84 30.13 11.91
CA ASP A 20 -5.09 30.09 12.68
C ASP A 20 -5.89 28.77 12.54
N LEU A 21 -6.99 28.70 13.30
CA LEU A 21 -7.94 27.59 13.29
C LEU A 21 -8.70 27.48 11.96
N ASP A 22 -8.71 28.52 11.13
CA ASP A 22 -9.40 28.53 9.84
C ASP A 22 -8.55 27.81 8.79
N GLU A 23 -7.22 27.89 8.85
CA GLU A 23 -6.30 27.02 8.08
C GLU A 23 -6.40 25.54 8.51
N VAL A 24 -6.61 25.29 9.80
CA VAL A 24 -6.92 23.93 10.29
C VAL A 24 -8.29 23.47 9.78
N ALA A 25 -9.30 24.35 9.72
CA ALA A 25 -10.61 24.03 9.17
C ALA A 25 -10.57 23.82 7.64
N ALA A 26 -9.74 24.56 6.92
CA ALA A 26 -9.51 24.36 5.48
C ALA A 26 -8.84 23.00 5.18
N SER A 27 -8.08 22.42 6.12
CA SER A 27 -7.56 21.05 6.02
C SER A 27 -8.67 19.98 6.12
N VAL A 28 -9.82 20.33 6.71
CA VAL A 28 -11.01 19.46 6.82
C VAL A 28 -11.83 19.45 5.51
N ASP A 29 -11.62 20.44 4.64
CA ASP A 29 -12.54 20.76 3.54
C ASP A 29 -12.45 19.83 2.31
N SER A 30 -11.47 18.93 2.25
CA SER A 30 -11.35 17.95 1.15
C SER A 30 -12.07 16.62 1.39
N GLY A 31 -12.82 16.46 2.49
CA GLY A 31 -13.43 15.17 2.85
C GLY A 31 -12.44 14.08 3.28
N GLN A 32 -11.19 14.14 2.83
CA GLN A 32 -10.06 13.31 3.29
C GLN A 32 -9.52 13.79 4.63
N SER A 33 -9.78 13.03 5.69
CA SER A 33 -9.23 13.28 7.03
C SER A 33 -7.76 12.83 7.05
N LEU A 34 -6.82 13.71 6.72
CA LEU A 34 -5.40 13.51 7.03
C LEU A 34 -5.08 14.10 8.40
N PRO A 35 -3.99 13.69 9.06
CA PRO A 35 -3.49 14.39 10.25
C PRO A 35 -3.20 15.86 9.95
N TRP A 36 -3.42 16.74 10.93
CA TRP A 36 -3.27 18.20 10.79
C TRP A 36 -1.85 18.65 10.38
N TRP A 37 -0.84 17.81 10.63
CA TRP A 37 0.56 18.09 10.29
C TRP A 37 0.94 17.64 8.87
N VAL A 38 0.05 16.98 8.14
CA VAL A 38 0.28 16.58 6.74
C VAL A 38 -0.05 17.76 5.84
N SER A 39 0.90 18.15 4.99
CA SER A 39 0.69 19.22 4.01
C SER A 39 0.34 18.67 2.63
N LYS A 40 -0.37 19.46 1.82
CA LYS A 40 -0.65 19.15 0.42
C LYS A 40 0.45 19.75 -0.45
N ARG A 41 0.78 19.06 -1.54
CA ARG A 41 1.74 19.51 -2.55
C ARG A 41 1.02 19.84 -3.85
N ASP A 42 1.75 20.39 -4.81
CA ASP A 42 1.21 20.63 -6.15
C ASP A 42 0.94 19.31 -6.88
N TYR A 43 -0.01 19.33 -7.82
CA TYR A 43 -0.30 18.17 -8.66
C TYR A 43 0.97 17.66 -9.34
N PHE A 44 1.11 16.33 -9.38
CA PHE A 44 2.24 15.64 -10.01
C PHE A 44 3.62 15.97 -9.39
N ASN A 45 3.65 16.57 -8.20
CA ASN A 45 4.86 16.84 -7.41
C ASN A 45 4.78 16.16 -6.04
N PRO A 46 4.81 14.80 -5.97
CA PRO A 46 4.94 14.11 -4.68
C PRO A 46 6.34 14.33 -4.08
N THR A 47 6.55 13.89 -2.83
CA THR A 47 7.86 14.03 -2.15
C THR A 47 8.97 13.20 -2.78
N VAL A 48 8.61 12.12 -3.48
CA VAL A 48 9.52 11.37 -4.34
C VAL A 48 9.58 12.03 -5.72
N GLU A 49 10.78 12.41 -6.18
CA GLU A 49 10.91 13.00 -7.52
C GLU A 49 10.60 11.97 -8.61
N ILE A 50 9.87 12.39 -9.64
CA ILE A 50 9.41 11.53 -10.74
C ILE A 50 9.81 12.15 -12.08
N ASP A 51 10.36 11.32 -12.96
CA ASP A 51 10.47 11.60 -14.39
C ASP A 51 9.17 11.09 -15.05
N TRP A 52 8.39 12.04 -15.56
CA TRP A 52 7.07 11.80 -16.14
C TRP A 52 7.13 11.31 -17.60
N ASP A 53 8.33 11.08 -18.15
CA ASP A 53 8.49 10.48 -19.48
C ASP A 53 7.82 9.09 -19.58
N PRO A 54 6.88 8.89 -20.52
CA PRO A 54 6.19 7.61 -20.72
C PRO A 54 7.12 6.43 -21.05
N LYS A 55 8.40 6.64 -21.41
CA LYS A 55 9.38 5.56 -21.58
C LYS A 55 9.55 4.72 -20.31
N TRP A 56 9.25 5.28 -19.14
CA TRP A 56 9.35 4.61 -17.85
C TRP A 56 8.15 3.74 -17.49
N ARG A 57 7.15 3.64 -18.37
CA ARG A 57 6.00 2.76 -18.15
C ARG A 57 6.44 1.32 -17.95
N VAL A 58 5.82 0.68 -16.95
CA VAL A 58 6.15 -0.70 -16.58
C VAL A 58 5.49 -1.68 -17.55
N ASP A 59 6.25 -2.69 -17.96
CA ASP A 59 5.71 -3.89 -18.60
C ASP A 59 5.46 -4.97 -17.54
N GLY A 60 4.21 -5.14 -17.15
CA GLY A 60 3.80 -6.08 -16.11
C GLY A 60 4.05 -7.56 -16.45
N ARG A 61 4.33 -7.91 -17.71
CA ARG A 61 4.73 -9.29 -18.07
C ARG A 61 6.06 -9.68 -17.42
N ASN A 62 6.91 -8.69 -17.13
CA ASN A 62 8.19 -8.89 -16.47
C ASN A 62 8.08 -8.93 -14.93
N ALA A 63 6.92 -8.60 -14.36
CA ALA A 63 6.73 -8.46 -12.92
C ALA A 63 7.06 -9.72 -12.09
N ARG A 64 7.17 -10.89 -12.73
CA ARG A 64 7.47 -12.18 -12.08
C ARG A 64 8.58 -12.97 -12.76
N ILE A 65 9.39 -12.32 -13.60
CA ILE A 65 10.46 -13.01 -14.35
C ILE A 65 11.53 -13.61 -13.42
N TYR A 66 11.65 -13.12 -12.18
CA TYR A 66 12.51 -13.71 -11.14
C TYR A 66 12.08 -15.12 -10.69
N LYS A 67 10.89 -15.59 -11.09
CA LYS A 67 10.42 -16.97 -10.82
C LYS A 67 10.77 -17.95 -11.94
N ASP A 68 11.20 -17.46 -13.09
CA ASP A 68 11.55 -18.28 -14.25
C ASP A 68 13.00 -18.79 -14.09
N PRO A 69 13.23 -20.10 -13.94
CA PRO A 69 14.57 -20.67 -13.75
C PRO A 69 15.56 -20.34 -14.88
N ASP A 70 15.07 -20.04 -16.08
CA ASP A 70 15.90 -19.71 -17.25
C ASP A 70 16.25 -18.20 -17.30
N SER A 71 15.67 -17.39 -16.43
CA SER A 71 15.94 -15.95 -16.36
C SER A 71 17.26 -15.66 -15.65
N LYS A 72 18.05 -14.72 -16.17
CA LYS A 72 19.19 -14.14 -15.43
C LYS A 72 18.79 -13.45 -14.12
N TRP A 73 17.50 -13.17 -13.94
CA TRP A 73 16.91 -12.56 -12.75
C TRP A 73 16.37 -13.58 -11.76
N TYR A 74 16.48 -14.88 -12.06
CA TYR A 74 15.95 -15.94 -11.24
C TYR A 74 16.54 -15.89 -9.83
N TYR A 75 15.66 -16.00 -8.84
CA TYR A 75 16.06 -16.26 -7.47
C TYR A 75 14.99 -17.07 -6.77
N ASN A 76 15.37 -18.20 -6.18
CA ASN A 76 14.45 -19.02 -5.42
C ASN A 76 14.30 -18.49 -3.98
N ALA A 77 13.59 -17.37 -3.82
CA ALA A 77 13.33 -16.79 -2.50
C ALA A 77 12.58 -17.75 -1.57
N TYR A 78 11.86 -18.72 -2.12
CA TYR A 78 11.10 -19.72 -1.36
C TYR A 78 11.86 -21.04 -1.19
N GLY A 79 13.14 -21.09 -1.57
CA GLY A 79 13.98 -22.28 -1.48
C GLY A 79 14.39 -22.62 -0.05
N HIS A 80 14.89 -23.84 0.14
CA HIS A 80 15.30 -24.36 1.46
C HIS A 80 16.43 -23.53 2.10
N GLU A 81 17.40 -23.07 1.30
CA GLU A 81 18.49 -22.21 1.78
C GLU A 81 17.96 -20.90 2.39
N ALA A 82 17.05 -20.22 1.69
CA ALA A 82 16.37 -19.05 2.22
C ALA A 82 15.54 -19.42 3.47
N ALA A 83 14.87 -20.56 3.46
CA ALA A 83 14.11 -21.05 4.62
C ALA A 83 14.97 -21.16 5.89
N LEU A 84 16.20 -21.69 5.77
CA LEU A 84 17.15 -21.81 6.87
C LEU A 84 17.63 -20.45 7.38
N GLN A 85 17.93 -19.51 6.47
CA GLN A 85 18.31 -18.15 6.83
C GLN A 85 17.21 -17.44 7.65
N TYR A 86 15.96 -17.52 7.18
CA TYR A 86 14.84 -16.87 7.85
C TYR A 86 14.47 -17.55 9.17
N LYS A 87 14.60 -18.88 9.25
CA LYS A 87 14.49 -19.63 10.50
C LYS A 87 15.50 -19.14 11.54
N GLY A 88 16.78 -19.07 11.18
CA GLY A 88 17.82 -18.61 12.09
C GLY A 88 17.55 -17.19 12.62
N TYR A 89 17.14 -16.28 11.73
CA TYR A 89 16.71 -14.93 12.11
C TYR A 89 15.54 -14.96 13.13
N ALA A 90 14.51 -15.75 12.86
CA ALA A 90 13.34 -15.84 13.73
C ALA A 90 13.67 -16.46 15.11
N GLU A 91 14.51 -17.50 15.14
CA GLU A 91 14.97 -18.15 16.38
C GLU A 91 15.86 -17.23 17.23
N GLU A 92 16.66 -16.36 16.60
CA GLU A 92 17.43 -15.33 17.31
C GLU A 92 16.54 -14.23 17.90
N GLU A 93 15.46 -13.87 17.22
CA GLU A 93 14.57 -12.78 17.63
C GLU A 93 13.57 -13.20 18.72
N ASP A 94 12.93 -14.36 18.58
CA ASP A 94 11.97 -14.91 19.54
C ASP A 94 12.20 -16.43 19.70
N PRO A 95 13.14 -16.84 20.57
CA PRO A 95 13.48 -18.25 20.79
C PRO A 95 12.31 -19.11 21.28
N ASP A 96 11.28 -18.49 21.86
CA ASP A 96 10.10 -19.19 22.38
C ASP A 96 8.98 -19.27 21.34
N PHE A 97 9.21 -18.80 20.12
CA PHE A 97 8.18 -18.77 19.10
C PHE A 97 7.77 -20.18 18.65
N ASN A 98 6.47 -20.46 18.75
CA ASN A 98 5.92 -21.76 18.38
C ASN A 98 5.22 -21.70 17.01
N TRP A 99 5.94 -22.10 15.96
CA TRP A 99 5.40 -22.24 14.60
C TRP A 99 4.18 -23.17 14.52
N GLU A 100 4.03 -24.10 15.46
CA GLU A 100 2.97 -25.11 15.48
C GLU A 100 1.83 -24.78 16.44
N ASP A 101 1.77 -23.55 16.98
CA ASP A 101 0.67 -23.13 17.85
C ASP A 101 -0.68 -23.30 17.12
N PRO A 102 -1.58 -24.19 17.60
CA PRO A 102 -2.83 -24.47 16.90
C PRO A 102 -3.75 -23.24 16.82
N ARG A 103 -3.61 -22.27 17.73
CA ARG A 103 -4.37 -21.01 17.69
C ARG A 103 -3.98 -20.17 16.49
N ARG A 104 -2.67 -20.06 16.22
CA ARG A 104 -2.14 -19.38 15.04
C ARG A 104 -2.59 -20.09 13.78
N GLN A 105 -2.42 -21.40 13.71
CA GLN A 105 -2.80 -22.18 12.53
C GLN A 105 -4.29 -22.03 12.20
N ALA A 106 -5.15 -22.08 13.23
CA ALA A 106 -6.58 -21.88 13.05
C ALA A 106 -6.90 -20.46 12.56
N LEU A 107 -6.26 -19.44 13.11
CA LEU A 107 -6.50 -18.05 12.75
C LEU A 107 -6.00 -17.72 11.33
N ASP A 108 -4.78 -18.14 10.97
CA ASP A 108 -4.18 -17.97 9.64
C ASP A 108 -5.02 -18.69 8.57
N SER A 109 -5.43 -19.93 8.86
CA SER A 109 -6.32 -20.69 7.98
C SER A 109 -7.66 -20.00 7.80
N ALA A 110 -8.30 -19.53 8.88
CA ALA A 110 -9.57 -18.82 8.80
C ALA A 110 -9.47 -17.49 8.03
N ALA A 111 -8.36 -16.77 8.20
CA ALA A 111 -8.13 -15.48 7.54
C ALA A 111 -7.85 -15.60 6.03
N SER A 112 -7.24 -16.70 5.60
CA SER A 112 -6.93 -16.97 4.19
C SER A 112 -8.10 -17.49 3.38
N MET A 113 -9.13 -18.04 4.03
CA MET A 113 -10.32 -18.54 3.35
C MET A 113 -11.11 -17.40 2.68
N PRO A 114 -11.24 -17.38 1.34
CA PRO A 114 -12.25 -16.57 0.70
C PRO A 114 -13.62 -17.17 1.06
N GLY A 115 -14.61 -16.33 1.38
CA GLY A 115 -15.98 -16.82 1.51
C GLY A 115 -16.42 -17.48 0.19
N GLY A 116 -17.03 -18.67 0.23
CA GLY A 116 -17.32 -19.49 -0.95
C GLY A 116 -18.21 -18.84 -2.03
N PHE A 117 -18.76 -17.65 -1.77
CA PHE A 117 -19.57 -16.85 -2.69
C PHE A 117 -18.89 -15.56 -3.15
N VAL A 118 -17.61 -15.34 -2.84
CA VAL A 118 -16.84 -14.18 -3.30
C VAL A 118 -16.16 -14.56 -4.62
N PRO A 119 -16.56 -13.98 -5.77
CA PRO A 119 -15.91 -14.25 -7.04
C PRO A 119 -14.46 -13.75 -7.03
N SER A 120 -13.59 -14.37 -7.83
CA SER A 120 -12.28 -13.82 -8.10
C SER A 120 -12.41 -12.44 -8.77
N ASN A 121 -11.50 -11.52 -8.47
CA ASN A 121 -11.45 -10.24 -9.14
C ASN A 121 -11.24 -10.44 -10.65
N SER A 122 -12.00 -9.70 -11.45
CA SER A 122 -11.89 -9.67 -12.91
C SER A 122 -11.88 -8.22 -13.37
N PHE A 123 -11.37 -7.98 -14.58
CA PHE A 123 -11.30 -6.65 -15.15
C PHE A 123 -12.68 -5.97 -15.26
N LEU A 124 -13.66 -6.73 -15.76
CA LEU A 124 -15.05 -6.26 -15.88
C LEU A 124 -15.86 -6.38 -14.59
N GLY A 125 -15.35 -7.05 -13.55
CA GLY A 125 -16.09 -7.35 -12.33
C GLY A 125 -17.36 -8.19 -12.59
N LEU A 126 -18.35 -8.07 -11.70
CA LEU A 126 -19.69 -8.61 -11.92
C LEU A 126 -20.44 -7.71 -12.91
N THR A 127 -20.76 -8.21 -14.11
CA THR A 127 -21.55 -7.43 -15.06
C THR A 127 -23.05 -7.46 -14.71
N PRO A 128 -23.83 -6.42 -15.08
CA PRO A 128 -25.27 -6.43 -14.83
C PRO A 128 -25.96 -7.65 -15.45
N GLY A 129 -26.60 -8.48 -14.60
CA GLY A 129 -27.25 -9.73 -15.02
C GLY A 129 -26.45 -11.00 -14.74
N GLU A 130 -25.17 -10.89 -14.40
CA GLU A 130 -24.31 -12.02 -14.01
C GLU A 130 -24.16 -12.13 -12.47
N GLY A 131 -24.18 -13.36 -11.95
CA GLY A 131 -23.97 -13.66 -10.52
C GLY A 131 -25.01 -14.61 -9.93
N ALA A 132 -24.69 -15.21 -8.79
CA ALA A 132 -25.52 -16.18 -8.08
C ALA A 132 -26.81 -15.55 -7.50
N GLY A 133 -27.75 -15.16 -8.38
CA GLY A 133 -29.11 -14.72 -8.04
C GLY A 133 -29.28 -13.26 -7.62
N ARG A 134 -28.20 -12.45 -7.49
CA ARG A 134 -28.30 -11.01 -7.19
C ARG A 134 -27.87 -10.18 -8.40
N ARG A 135 -28.83 -9.54 -9.06
CA ARG A 135 -28.60 -8.65 -10.20
C ARG A 135 -28.17 -7.28 -9.69
N ILE A 136 -27.14 -6.70 -10.29
CA ILE A 136 -26.83 -5.27 -10.11
C ILE A 136 -27.97 -4.51 -10.77
N HIS A 137 -28.72 -3.75 -9.99
CA HIS A 137 -29.74 -2.85 -10.53
C HIS A 137 -29.05 -1.63 -11.11
N THR A 138 -29.31 -1.29 -12.37
CA THR A 138 -28.80 -0.08 -13.03
C THR A 138 -29.98 0.79 -13.49
N PRO A 139 -29.79 2.11 -13.67
CA PRO A 139 -30.81 2.99 -14.26
C PRO A 139 -31.40 2.45 -15.57
N GLU A 140 -30.52 1.97 -16.46
CA GLU A 140 -30.90 1.43 -17.78
C GLU A 140 -31.79 0.18 -17.67
N LEU A 141 -31.52 -0.71 -16.72
CA LEU A 141 -32.23 -1.99 -16.59
C LEU A 141 -33.52 -1.90 -15.77
N TYR A 142 -33.62 -0.94 -14.85
CA TYR A 142 -34.68 -0.87 -13.85
C TYR A 142 -35.45 0.46 -13.82
N ASP A 143 -35.23 1.33 -14.81
CA ASP A 143 -35.99 2.57 -15.04
C ASP A 143 -36.05 3.51 -13.82
N TYR A 144 -34.89 3.71 -13.18
CA TYR A 144 -34.72 4.74 -12.15
C TYR A 144 -33.68 5.79 -12.58
N PRO A 145 -33.72 7.02 -12.05
CA PRO A 145 -32.84 8.09 -12.53
C PRO A 145 -31.34 7.78 -12.32
N LYS A 146 -30.52 8.11 -13.32
CA LYS A 146 -29.05 8.19 -13.17
C LYS A 146 -28.69 9.26 -12.14
N TRP A 147 -27.70 8.98 -11.30
CA TRP A 147 -27.18 9.96 -10.35
C TRP A 147 -26.50 11.14 -11.06
N ALA A 148 -26.88 12.35 -10.68
CA ALA A 148 -26.36 13.60 -11.25
C ALA A 148 -25.85 14.51 -10.12
N GLY A 149 -24.60 14.29 -9.71
CA GLY A 149 -23.87 15.16 -8.78
C GLY A 149 -22.67 15.84 -9.45
N ASN A 150 -22.21 16.94 -8.88
CA ASN A 150 -20.94 17.56 -9.27
C ASN A 150 -19.73 16.72 -8.77
N PRO A 151 -18.50 16.96 -9.28
CA PRO A 151 -17.33 16.17 -8.88
C PRO A 151 -17.12 16.09 -7.35
N GLU A 152 -17.27 17.19 -6.62
CA GLU A 152 -17.08 17.23 -5.17
C GLU A 152 -18.13 16.41 -4.42
N GLU A 153 -19.39 16.45 -4.85
CA GLU A 153 -20.46 15.60 -4.31
C GLU A 153 -20.19 14.12 -4.61
N ASN A 154 -19.76 13.82 -5.83
CA ASN A 154 -19.40 12.48 -6.27
C ASN A 154 -18.23 11.92 -5.46
N TYR A 155 -17.21 12.74 -5.16
CA TYR A 155 -16.08 12.36 -4.32
C TYR A 155 -16.52 12.05 -2.88
N ARG A 156 -17.37 12.89 -2.28
CA ARG A 156 -17.91 12.65 -0.94
C ARG A 156 -18.72 11.36 -0.89
N LEU A 157 -19.54 11.10 -1.91
CA LEU A 157 -20.31 9.88 -2.07
C LEU A 157 -19.39 8.65 -2.17
N LEU A 158 -18.43 8.68 -3.10
CA LEU A 158 -17.44 7.62 -3.30
C LEU A 158 -16.67 7.31 -2.01
N ARG A 159 -16.15 8.34 -1.33
CA ARG A 159 -15.44 8.19 -0.07
C ARG A 159 -16.33 7.56 1.00
N GLY A 160 -17.59 7.99 1.11
CA GLY A 160 -18.57 7.40 2.01
C GLY A 160 -18.73 5.90 1.78
N MET A 161 -18.83 5.48 0.52
CA MET A 161 -18.97 4.07 0.16
C MET A 161 -17.72 3.24 0.40
N VAL A 162 -16.53 3.78 0.06
CA VAL A 162 -15.25 3.11 0.33
C VAL A 162 -15.14 2.81 1.82
N ARG A 163 -15.44 3.80 2.67
CA ARG A 163 -15.46 3.63 4.12
C ARG A 163 -16.54 2.65 4.58
N TYR A 164 -17.74 2.73 4.02
CA TYR A 164 -18.83 1.82 4.36
C TYR A 164 -18.51 0.35 4.03
N PHE A 165 -17.87 0.09 2.89
CA PHE A 165 -17.47 -1.27 2.51
C PHE A 165 -16.18 -1.75 3.21
N GLY A 166 -15.42 -0.83 3.80
CA GLY A 166 -14.33 -1.13 4.72
C GLY A 166 -12.92 -0.81 4.21
N GLY A 167 -12.79 0.03 3.18
CA GLY A 167 -11.55 0.74 2.86
C GLY A 167 -11.40 2.02 3.67
N ASP A 168 -10.26 2.71 3.53
CA ASP A 168 -9.95 3.89 4.36
C ASP A 168 -9.99 5.21 3.56
N ASP A 169 -8.98 5.45 2.75
CA ASP A 169 -8.79 6.71 2.05
C ASP A 169 -8.91 6.55 0.54
N VAL A 170 -9.22 7.66 -0.15
CA VAL A 170 -9.46 7.69 -1.60
C VAL A 170 -8.62 8.79 -2.21
N GLY A 171 -7.81 8.42 -3.20
CA GLY A 171 -7.07 9.34 -4.05
C GLY A 171 -7.53 9.20 -5.50
N VAL A 172 -7.54 10.30 -6.24
CA VAL A 172 -8.07 10.37 -7.60
C VAL A 172 -7.05 11.04 -8.52
N MET A 173 -6.89 10.48 -9.71
CA MET A 173 -6.21 11.08 -10.85
C MET A 173 -7.17 11.23 -12.03
N GLU A 174 -7.01 12.31 -12.78
CA GLU A 174 -7.55 12.42 -14.12
C GLU A 174 -6.70 11.59 -15.10
N HIS A 175 -7.32 11.09 -16.16
CA HIS A 175 -6.62 10.44 -17.25
C HIS A 175 -6.01 11.50 -18.17
N ASP A 176 -4.72 11.74 -17.96
CA ASP A 176 -3.85 12.56 -18.77
C ASP A 176 -2.52 11.84 -19.05
N SER A 177 -1.55 12.55 -19.64
CA SER A 177 -0.21 12.01 -19.90
C SER A 177 0.53 11.57 -18.64
N HIS A 178 0.23 12.13 -17.46
CA HIS A 178 0.83 11.71 -16.20
C HIS A 178 0.27 10.36 -15.74
N LEU A 179 -1.04 10.15 -15.87
CA LEU A 179 -1.63 8.83 -15.59
C LEU A 179 -1.06 7.79 -16.55
N ASP A 180 -0.91 8.11 -17.84
CA ASP A 180 -0.34 7.17 -18.83
C ASP A 180 1.04 6.65 -18.41
N ARG A 181 1.91 7.49 -17.82
CA ARG A 181 3.21 7.06 -17.27
C ARG A 181 3.07 6.02 -16.16
N LEU A 182 2.01 6.12 -15.36
CA LEU A 182 1.76 5.22 -14.22
C LEU A 182 1.06 3.93 -14.65
N LEU A 183 0.35 3.93 -15.77
CA LEU A 183 -0.33 2.75 -16.30
C LEU A 183 0.69 1.79 -16.94
N CYS A 184 0.56 0.50 -16.61
CA CYS A 184 1.41 -0.50 -17.25
C CYS A 184 1.07 -0.65 -18.74
N THR A 185 2.07 -0.91 -19.58
CA THR A 185 1.87 -1.22 -21.01
C THR A 185 1.15 -2.57 -21.19
N TRP A 186 1.53 -3.52 -20.34
CA TRP A 186 0.83 -4.78 -20.11
C TRP A 186 0.66 -4.95 -18.61
N ASP A 187 -0.48 -5.42 -18.15
CA ASP A 187 -0.68 -5.69 -16.74
C ASP A 187 0.04 -6.97 -16.26
N MET A 188 0.04 -7.23 -14.96
CA MET A 188 0.71 -8.40 -14.37
C MET A 188 -0.01 -9.72 -14.68
N ASN A 189 -1.24 -9.65 -15.19
CA ASN A 189 -1.99 -10.78 -15.73
C ASN A 189 -1.72 -10.99 -17.24
N ARG A 190 -0.80 -10.22 -17.83
CA ARG A 190 -0.38 -10.26 -19.23
C ARG A 190 -1.46 -9.81 -20.22
N TYR A 191 -2.37 -8.93 -19.80
CA TYR A 191 -3.29 -8.25 -20.71
C TYR A 191 -2.74 -6.89 -21.13
N LYS A 192 -2.89 -6.54 -22.40
CA LYS A 192 -2.60 -5.19 -22.88
C LYS A 192 -3.77 -4.27 -22.53
N ASN A 193 -3.50 -3.20 -21.80
CA ASN A 193 -4.52 -2.16 -21.54
C ASN A 193 -4.55 -1.21 -22.74
N SER A 194 -5.73 -1.05 -23.35
CA SER A 194 -5.92 -0.31 -24.59
C SER A 194 -7.05 0.70 -24.40
N PHE A 195 -6.75 2.00 -24.51
CA PHE A 195 -7.75 3.05 -24.48
C PHE A 195 -8.27 3.29 -25.90
N GLU A 196 -9.58 3.20 -26.08
CA GLU A 196 -10.23 3.11 -27.39
C GLU A 196 -11.52 3.95 -27.43
N ASP A 197 -11.91 4.38 -28.63
CA ASP A 197 -13.21 5.01 -28.88
C ASP A 197 -14.30 3.93 -28.96
N ILE A 198 -14.67 3.40 -27.80
CA ILE A 198 -15.67 2.34 -27.61
C ILE A 198 -16.68 2.74 -26.52
N ASP A 199 -17.90 2.21 -26.60
CA ASP A 199 -18.97 2.56 -25.66
C ASP A 199 -18.86 1.81 -24.31
N LYS A 200 -18.43 0.55 -24.34
CA LYS A 200 -18.35 -0.33 -23.17
C LYS A 200 -16.99 -1.03 -23.11
N PRO A 201 -16.44 -1.23 -21.90
CA PRO A 201 -15.18 -1.97 -21.75
C PRO A 201 -15.37 -3.45 -22.14
N TYR A 202 -14.28 -4.08 -22.59
CA TYR A 202 -14.27 -5.50 -22.93
C TYR A 202 -12.97 -6.18 -22.52
N GLU A 203 -13.01 -7.50 -22.41
CA GLU A 203 -11.84 -8.36 -22.21
C GLU A 203 -11.83 -9.46 -23.28
N THR A 204 -10.70 -9.64 -23.98
CA THR A 204 -10.47 -10.75 -24.89
C THR A 204 -9.35 -11.66 -24.36
N LYS A 205 -9.50 -12.99 -24.54
CA LYS A 205 -8.49 -13.97 -24.09
C LYS A 205 -7.42 -14.25 -25.13
N ASP A 206 -7.73 -14.08 -26.41
CA ASP A 206 -6.80 -14.23 -27.53
C ASP A 206 -7.20 -13.27 -28.67
N PRO A 207 -6.45 -12.18 -28.91
CA PRO A 207 -5.32 -11.71 -28.11
C PRO A 207 -5.75 -11.30 -26.69
N ARG A 208 -4.82 -11.27 -25.72
CA ARG A 208 -5.10 -10.81 -24.35
C ARG A 208 -5.17 -9.29 -24.27
N VAL A 209 -6.37 -8.72 -24.33
CA VAL A 209 -6.61 -7.27 -24.36
C VAL A 209 -7.70 -6.87 -23.37
N HIS A 210 -7.46 -5.77 -22.69
CA HIS A 210 -8.45 -4.99 -21.97
C HIS A 210 -8.77 -3.73 -22.77
N GLY A 211 -9.95 -3.69 -23.38
CA GLY A 211 -10.47 -2.49 -24.04
C GLY A 211 -11.10 -1.57 -23.01
N ILE A 212 -10.59 -0.35 -22.91
CA ILE A 212 -11.01 0.69 -21.96
C ILE A 212 -11.58 1.86 -22.77
N PRO A 213 -12.83 2.28 -22.55
CA PRO A 213 -13.37 3.47 -23.19
C PRO A 213 -12.55 4.73 -22.89
N ASN A 214 -12.33 5.58 -23.89
CA ASN A 214 -11.77 6.92 -23.69
C ASN A 214 -12.63 7.82 -22.77
N SER A 215 -13.89 7.44 -22.52
CA SER A 215 -14.76 8.10 -21.54
C SER A 215 -14.36 7.82 -20.08
N PHE A 216 -13.50 6.83 -19.80
CA PHE A 216 -13.06 6.47 -18.45
C PHE A 216 -11.96 7.41 -17.96
N LYS A 217 -12.33 8.68 -17.77
CA LYS A 217 -11.44 9.80 -17.48
C LYS A 217 -10.87 9.79 -16.06
N TRP A 218 -11.37 8.96 -15.15
CA TRP A 218 -10.98 9.02 -13.74
C TRP A 218 -10.38 7.70 -13.29
N CYS A 219 -9.21 7.77 -12.65
CA CYS A 219 -8.58 6.66 -11.95
C CYS A 219 -8.57 6.98 -10.46
N PHE A 220 -9.38 6.28 -9.67
CA PHE A 220 -9.31 6.41 -8.22
C PHE A 220 -8.68 5.17 -7.60
N CYS A 221 -7.92 5.38 -6.54
CA CYS A 221 -7.38 4.33 -5.70
C CYS A 221 -7.92 4.43 -4.27
N TRP A 222 -7.93 3.31 -3.57
CA TRP A 222 -8.26 3.30 -2.15
C TRP A 222 -7.32 2.39 -1.35
N THR A 223 -7.16 2.70 -0.07
CA THR A 223 -6.29 1.98 0.86
C THR A 223 -7.04 0.97 1.73
N PHE A 224 -6.30 -0.05 2.16
CA PHE A 224 -6.74 -1.07 3.09
C PHE A 224 -5.71 -1.31 4.17
N ARG A 225 -6.13 -1.10 5.41
CA ARG A 225 -5.31 -1.32 6.59
C ARG A 225 -5.34 -2.78 7.07
N GLN A 226 -4.16 -3.33 7.33
CA GLN A 226 -3.99 -4.56 8.10
C GLN A 226 -3.93 -4.31 9.60
N TYR A 227 -4.23 -5.35 10.35
CA TYR A 227 -4.23 -5.31 11.80
C TYR A 227 -2.82 -5.13 12.37
N VAL A 228 -2.56 -3.95 12.97
CA VAL A 228 -1.21 -3.52 13.39
C VAL A 228 -0.57 -4.39 14.46
N ASP A 229 -1.31 -4.81 15.48
CA ASP A 229 -0.74 -5.59 16.58
C ASP A 229 -0.25 -6.94 16.07
N LEU A 230 -1.04 -7.61 15.25
CA LEU A 230 -0.64 -8.87 14.64
C LEU A 230 0.43 -8.69 13.55
N THR A 231 0.47 -7.53 12.87
CA THR A 231 1.59 -7.17 11.97
C THR A 231 2.91 -7.12 12.71
N ARG A 232 2.91 -6.60 13.95
CA ARG A 232 4.13 -6.52 14.78
C ARG A 232 4.57 -7.87 15.33
N CYS A 233 3.69 -8.88 15.31
CA CYS A 233 4.00 -10.25 15.69
C CYS A 233 4.41 -11.16 14.52
N GLN A 234 4.64 -10.60 13.33
CA GLN A 234 5.05 -11.38 12.16
C GLN A 234 6.50 -11.83 12.28
N GLN A 235 6.74 -13.12 12.49
CA GLN A 235 8.08 -13.66 12.77
C GLN A 235 9.11 -13.61 11.63
N GLY A 236 8.70 -13.29 10.41
CA GLY A 236 9.62 -13.37 9.29
C GLY A 236 9.92 -14.81 8.88
N GLY A 237 8.97 -15.45 8.20
CA GLY A 237 9.17 -16.76 7.60
C GLY A 237 9.21 -16.70 6.07
N ILE A 238 9.06 -17.87 5.44
CA ILE A 238 8.93 -17.98 3.98
C ILE A 238 7.61 -18.67 3.60
N LEU A 239 7.02 -18.34 2.45
CA LEU A 239 5.88 -19.10 1.91
C LEU A 239 6.35 -20.38 1.21
N GLY A 240 7.01 -21.27 1.96
CA GLY A 240 7.55 -22.54 1.49
C GLY A 240 7.65 -23.55 2.63
N ALA A 241 7.03 -24.72 2.47
CA ALA A 241 6.97 -25.74 3.50
C ALA A 241 8.22 -26.64 3.50
N TYR A 242 8.95 -26.65 4.62
CA TYR A 242 10.18 -27.40 4.81
C TYR A 242 10.19 -28.10 6.17
N PRO A 243 10.35 -29.43 6.24
CA PRO A 243 10.20 -30.19 7.49
C PRO A 243 11.08 -29.73 8.66
N ASP A 244 12.26 -29.18 8.37
CA ASP A 244 13.31 -28.84 9.33
C ASP A 244 13.37 -27.36 9.74
N CYS A 245 12.61 -26.48 9.08
CA CYS A 245 12.67 -25.04 9.34
C CYS A 245 11.35 -24.28 9.27
N ASN A 246 10.41 -24.67 8.41
CA ASN A 246 9.11 -24.03 8.29
C ASN A 246 8.09 -25.05 7.79
N ARG A 247 7.76 -26.03 8.64
CA ARG A 247 7.00 -27.22 8.23
C ARG A 247 5.66 -26.89 7.57
N LEU A 248 5.07 -25.77 7.92
CA LEU A 248 3.75 -25.33 7.46
C LEU A 248 3.80 -24.24 6.38
N GLY A 249 4.99 -23.76 6.02
CA GLY A 249 5.17 -22.77 4.93
C GLY A 249 4.58 -21.39 5.24
N ILE A 250 4.78 -20.90 6.46
CA ILE A 250 4.15 -19.66 6.95
C ILE A 250 5.16 -18.52 6.88
N GLY A 251 4.99 -17.63 5.90
CA GLY A 251 5.75 -16.38 5.80
C GLY A 251 4.99 -15.16 6.33
N GLU A 252 3.68 -15.14 6.08
CA GLU A 252 2.74 -14.09 6.49
C GLU A 252 1.71 -14.68 7.45
N ASN A 253 1.15 -13.84 8.33
CA ASN A 253 0.09 -14.26 9.28
C ASN A 253 -1.28 -13.69 8.89
N ALA A 254 -2.29 -13.98 9.71
CA ALA A 254 -3.69 -13.66 9.47
C ALA A 254 -3.96 -12.18 9.20
N SER A 255 -3.15 -11.26 9.74
CA SER A 255 -3.31 -9.82 9.46
C SER A 255 -3.22 -9.49 7.97
N VAL A 256 -2.40 -10.23 7.24
CA VAL A 256 -2.20 -10.05 5.79
C VAL A 256 -3.30 -10.75 5.00
N TRP A 257 -3.49 -12.05 5.25
CA TRP A 257 -4.44 -12.88 4.51
C TRP A 257 -5.87 -12.33 4.57
N TYR A 258 -6.26 -11.86 5.75
CA TYR A 258 -7.56 -11.25 5.98
C TYR A 258 -7.81 -9.98 5.14
N CYS A 259 -6.76 -9.20 4.85
CA CYS A 259 -6.89 -8.01 4.03
C CYS A 259 -7.13 -8.35 2.57
N TYR A 260 -6.43 -9.38 2.05
CA TYR A 260 -6.59 -9.81 0.66
C TYR A 260 -8.00 -10.30 0.35
N SER A 261 -8.60 -11.08 1.25
CA SER A 261 -9.97 -11.56 1.06
C SER A 261 -10.99 -10.41 1.07
N ARG A 262 -10.81 -9.40 1.94
CA ARG A 262 -11.67 -8.21 2.00
C ARG A 262 -11.53 -7.27 0.82
N LEU A 263 -10.31 -7.06 0.35
CA LEU A 263 -10.03 -6.17 -0.77
C LEU A 263 -10.85 -6.55 -2.01
N ALA A 264 -10.94 -7.85 -2.30
CA ALA A 264 -11.79 -8.37 -3.37
C ALA A 264 -13.27 -8.03 -3.17
N ILE A 265 -13.80 -8.23 -1.96
CA ILE A 265 -15.21 -7.92 -1.63
C ILE A 265 -15.51 -6.44 -1.85
N VAL A 266 -14.60 -5.56 -1.45
CA VAL A 266 -14.79 -4.11 -1.59
C VAL A 266 -14.70 -3.68 -3.04
N GLU A 267 -13.76 -4.23 -3.82
CA GLU A 267 -13.69 -3.99 -5.26
C GLU A 267 -15.03 -4.32 -5.94
N HIS A 268 -15.56 -5.53 -5.76
CA HIS A 268 -16.84 -5.94 -6.36
C HIS A 268 -18.02 -5.04 -5.95
N ARG A 269 -18.08 -4.66 -4.68
CA ARG A 269 -19.16 -3.79 -4.16
C ARG A 269 -19.08 -2.36 -4.71
N LEU A 270 -17.87 -1.82 -4.82
CA LEU A 270 -17.65 -0.50 -5.41
C LEU A 270 -18.02 -0.50 -6.89
N MET A 271 -17.63 -1.52 -7.65
CA MET A 271 -18.02 -1.63 -9.07
C MET A 271 -19.55 -1.71 -9.23
N ALA A 272 -20.20 -2.55 -8.43
CA ALA A 272 -21.66 -2.67 -8.43
C ALA A 272 -22.36 -1.36 -8.06
N PHE A 273 -21.81 -0.61 -7.11
CA PHE A 273 -22.38 0.68 -6.72
C PHE A 273 -22.24 1.72 -7.83
N ILE A 274 -21.06 1.86 -8.44
CA ILE A 274 -20.83 2.81 -9.54
C ILE A 274 -21.81 2.52 -10.69
N ARG A 275 -22.00 1.25 -11.02
CA ARG A 275 -23.02 0.79 -11.99
C ARG A 275 -24.44 1.11 -11.57
N GLY A 276 -24.75 0.96 -10.27
CA GLY A 276 -26.03 1.39 -9.70
C GLY A 276 -26.25 2.90 -9.73
N LEU A 277 -25.21 3.72 -9.81
CA LEU A 277 -25.35 5.16 -10.04
C LEU A 277 -25.62 5.51 -11.52
N GLY A 278 -25.45 4.56 -12.45
CA GLY A 278 -25.57 4.79 -13.90
C GLY A 278 -24.26 5.19 -14.58
N TYR A 279 -23.13 4.86 -13.96
CA TYR A 279 -21.78 5.01 -14.51
C TYR A 279 -21.17 3.61 -14.71
N ASP A 280 -20.02 3.50 -15.37
CA ASP A 280 -19.30 2.23 -15.52
C ASP A 280 -17.85 2.34 -15.06
N CYS A 281 -17.24 1.19 -14.80
CA CYS A 281 -15.88 1.10 -14.30
C CYS A 281 -15.25 -0.25 -14.61
N VAL A 282 -13.92 -0.28 -14.57
CA VAL A 282 -13.09 -1.49 -14.66
C VAL A 282 -12.07 -1.53 -13.54
N ALA A 283 -11.75 -2.74 -13.10
CA ALA A 283 -10.86 -3.02 -11.98
C ALA A 283 -9.97 -4.24 -12.30
N GLY A 284 -9.77 -5.16 -11.35
CA GLY A 284 -9.02 -6.41 -11.58
C GLY A 284 -7.95 -6.66 -10.53
N GLY A 285 -8.21 -6.26 -9.29
CA GLY A 285 -7.33 -6.43 -8.14
C GLY A 285 -5.99 -5.72 -8.28
N MET A 286 -4.97 -6.27 -7.61
CA MET A 286 -3.61 -5.70 -7.64
C MET A 286 -2.90 -5.87 -8.98
N SER A 287 -3.29 -6.89 -9.75
CA SER A 287 -2.52 -7.34 -10.91
C SER A 287 -2.93 -6.68 -12.21
N SER A 288 -4.18 -6.21 -12.32
CA SER A 288 -4.66 -5.59 -13.54
C SER A 288 -4.37 -4.09 -13.60
N ILE A 289 -4.31 -3.51 -14.81
CA ILE A 289 -4.11 -2.07 -15.07
C ILE A 289 -2.73 -1.56 -14.63
N THR A 290 -2.49 -1.41 -13.33
CA THR A 290 -1.22 -0.95 -12.73
C THR A 290 -1.16 -1.20 -11.23
N SER A 291 -0.01 -0.94 -10.60
CA SER A 291 0.15 -0.92 -9.14
C SER A 291 -0.60 0.26 -8.51
N GLY A 292 -1.47 -0.01 -7.54
CA GLY A 292 -2.19 1.03 -6.81
C GLY A 292 -1.29 1.95 -5.98
N ASN A 293 -0.09 1.50 -5.56
CA ASN A 293 0.80 2.31 -4.71
C ASN A 293 1.31 3.55 -5.46
N ALA A 294 1.52 3.42 -6.77
CA ALA A 294 1.93 4.53 -7.61
C ALA A 294 0.84 5.60 -7.64
N ILE A 295 -0.40 5.20 -7.96
CA ILE A 295 -1.58 6.09 -7.95
C ILE A 295 -1.76 6.72 -6.57
N ALA A 296 -1.72 5.92 -5.50
CA ALA A 296 -1.89 6.40 -4.12
C ALA A 296 -0.81 7.40 -3.69
N THR A 297 0.41 7.30 -4.22
CA THR A 297 1.50 8.24 -3.91
C THR A 297 1.26 9.61 -4.57
N VAL A 298 0.90 9.62 -5.86
CA VAL A 298 0.70 10.88 -6.60
C VAL A 298 -0.68 11.49 -6.37
N SER A 299 -1.65 10.73 -5.88
CA SER A 299 -2.99 11.23 -5.53
C SER A 299 -3.15 11.54 -4.03
N GLY A 300 -2.08 11.49 -3.24
CA GLY A 300 -2.09 12.03 -1.87
C GLY A 300 -2.66 11.13 -0.79
N VAL A 301 -2.52 9.82 -0.95
CA VAL A 301 -2.93 8.84 0.07
C VAL A 301 -1.72 8.22 0.79
N LEU A 302 -0.61 8.04 0.08
CA LEU A 302 0.62 7.43 0.60
C LEU A 302 1.85 8.27 0.24
N GLU A 303 2.97 8.00 0.91
CA GLU A 303 4.30 8.46 0.48
C GLU A 303 5.24 7.27 0.21
N HIS A 304 6.15 7.45 -0.75
CA HIS A 304 7.23 6.50 -0.98
C HIS A 304 8.14 6.40 0.25
N ALA A 305 8.62 5.19 0.55
CA ALA A 305 9.49 4.94 1.68
C ALA A 305 10.61 3.95 1.35
N ARG A 306 11.55 3.82 2.28
CA ARG A 306 12.77 3.01 2.11
C ARG A 306 12.51 1.56 1.72
N MET A 307 11.39 0.98 2.15
CA MET A 307 10.99 -0.39 1.80
C MET A 307 10.72 -0.61 0.30
N GLY A 308 10.72 0.44 -0.51
CA GLY A 308 10.69 0.40 -1.98
C GLY A 308 9.34 0.02 -2.58
N GLN A 309 8.82 -1.16 -2.22
CA GLN A 309 7.53 -1.67 -2.69
C GLN A 309 6.37 -1.33 -1.73
N VAL A 310 6.68 -1.01 -0.47
CA VAL A 310 5.69 -0.62 0.54
C VAL A 310 5.74 0.89 0.71
N ALA A 311 4.68 1.56 0.24
CA ALA A 311 4.43 2.98 0.51
C ALA A 311 3.70 3.14 1.84
N LEU A 312 3.98 4.22 2.56
CA LEU A 312 3.48 4.41 3.93
C LEU A 312 2.31 5.37 3.97
N HIS A 313 1.36 5.06 4.85
CA HIS A 313 0.26 5.93 5.16
C HIS A 313 0.62 6.89 6.30
N PRO A 314 0.28 8.18 6.25
CA PRO A 314 0.63 9.14 7.32
C PRO A 314 0.14 8.72 8.72
N LYS A 315 -1.06 8.15 8.80
CA LYS A 315 -1.65 7.68 10.07
C LYS A 315 -1.13 6.31 10.50
N TRP A 316 -0.97 5.40 9.55
CA TRP A 316 -0.90 3.96 9.82
C TRP A 316 0.46 3.34 9.47
N GLY A 317 1.38 4.14 8.93
CA GLY A 317 2.70 3.67 8.53
C GLY A 317 2.63 2.54 7.51
N ALA A 318 3.35 1.46 7.80
CA ALA A 318 3.50 0.30 6.95
C ALA A 318 2.37 -0.72 7.09
N THR A 319 1.34 -0.41 7.90
CA THR A 319 0.16 -1.27 8.04
C THR A 319 -0.90 -1.00 6.97
N ASN A 320 -0.60 -0.19 5.95
CA ASN A 320 -1.39 -0.21 4.73
C ASN A 320 -0.96 -1.43 3.90
N ARG A 321 -1.84 -2.43 3.77
CA ARG A 321 -1.52 -3.66 3.05
C ARG A 321 -1.70 -3.52 1.55
N GLY A 322 -2.81 -2.92 1.14
CA GLY A 322 -3.25 -2.95 -0.24
C GLY A 322 -3.83 -1.63 -0.70
N THR A 323 -3.42 -1.24 -1.89
CA THR A 323 -4.01 -0.17 -2.68
C THR A 323 -4.63 -0.79 -3.92
N TYR A 324 -5.94 -0.69 -4.04
CA TYR A 324 -6.63 -1.04 -5.28
C TYR A 324 -7.02 0.22 -6.03
N LYS A 325 -7.41 0.04 -7.29
CA LYS A 325 -7.60 1.11 -8.25
C LYS A 325 -8.69 0.72 -9.24
N MET A 326 -9.44 1.71 -9.68
CA MET A 326 -10.50 1.58 -10.68
C MET A 326 -10.40 2.72 -11.69
N LEU A 327 -10.61 2.39 -12.96
CA LEU A 327 -10.88 3.36 -14.01
C LEU A 327 -12.39 3.47 -14.20
N THR A 328 -12.91 4.68 -14.35
CA THR A 328 -14.36 4.93 -14.42
C THR A 328 -14.69 6.19 -15.21
N ASP A 329 -15.91 6.23 -15.75
CA ASP A 329 -16.52 7.43 -16.31
C ASP A 329 -17.27 8.26 -15.24
N PHE A 330 -17.28 7.83 -13.98
CA PHE A 330 -17.88 8.57 -12.87
C PHE A 330 -17.09 9.86 -12.57
N PRO A 331 -17.67 11.07 -12.74
CA PRO A 331 -16.93 12.32 -12.59
C PRO A 331 -16.40 12.54 -11.17
N LEU A 332 -15.08 12.68 -11.04
CA LEU A 332 -14.39 12.85 -9.76
C LEU A 332 -13.35 13.99 -9.85
N PRO A 333 -13.06 14.72 -8.77
CA PRO A 333 -12.01 15.74 -8.75
C PRO A 333 -10.66 15.07 -8.45
N PRO A 334 -9.58 15.42 -9.17
CA PRO A 334 -8.23 15.00 -8.81
C PRO A 334 -7.87 15.38 -7.37
N THR A 335 -7.08 14.54 -6.72
CA THR A 335 -6.54 14.84 -5.39
C THR A 335 -5.05 15.14 -5.49
N LYS A 336 -4.57 16.02 -4.62
CA LYS A 336 -3.18 16.49 -4.61
C LYS A 336 -2.27 15.54 -3.84
N PRO A 337 -1.00 15.34 -4.25
CA PRO A 337 -0.02 14.66 -3.43
C PRO A 337 0.14 15.29 -2.03
N ILE A 338 0.76 14.56 -1.12
CA ILE A 338 0.96 14.97 0.28
C ILE A 338 2.44 14.97 0.67
N ASP A 339 2.77 15.68 1.74
CA ASP A 339 4.04 15.60 2.46
C ASP A 339 3.75 15.32 3.93
N ALA A 340 4.11 14.12 4.38
CA ALA A 340 4.02 13.67 5.76
C ALA A 340 5.41 13.48 6.38
N GLY A 341 6.47 14.00 5.75
CA GLY A 341 7.87 13.86 6.19
C GLY A 341 8.45 12.46 6.01
N ILE A 342 7.70 11.50 5.46
CA ILE A 342 8.09 10.08 5.45
C ILE A 342 9.32 9.88 4.58
N TYR A 343 9.31 10.48 3.38
CA TYR A 343 10.43 10.36 2.44
C TYR A 343 11.73 10.93 3.04
N ASN A 344 11.65 12.10 3.68
CA ASN A 344 12.81 12.71 4.34
C ASN A 344 13.26 11.95 5.59
N PHE A 345 12.34 11.37 6.36
CA PHE A 345 12.69 10.51 7.50
C PHE A 345 13.43 9.25 7.06
N CYS A 346 12.99 8.67 5.94
CA CYS A 346 13.62 7.47 5.38
C CYS A 346 15.11 7.68 5.11
N LYS A 347 15.56 8.88 4.72
CA LYS A 347 16.98 9.22 4.49
C LYS A 347 17.87 8.91 5.70
N SER A 348 17.35 9.07 6.93
CA SER A 348 18.14 8.86 8.16
C SER A 348 17.81 7.56 8.93
N CYS A 349 16.65 6.95 8.71
CA CYS A 349 16.15 5.89 9.61
C CYS A 349 16.78 4.50 9.42
N SER A 350 16.77 3.99 8.19
CA SER A 350 17.25 2.66 7.77
C SER A 350 16.79 1.40 8.55
N ILE A 351 15.98 1.49 9.62
CA ILE A 351 15.61 0.36 10.49
C ILE A 351 15.09 -0.86 9.70
N CYS A 352 14.17 -0.65 8.75
CA CYS A 352 13.60 -1.74 7.96
C CYS A 352 14.64 -2.46 7.10
N ALA A 353 15.66 -1.73 6.63
CA ALA A 353 16.73 -2.28 5.81
C ALA A 353 17.80 -2.95 6.67
N ASP A 354 18.07 -2.42 7.86
CA ASP A 354 18.97 -3.03 8.85
C ASP A 354 18.45 -4.39 9.32
N LEU A 355 17.15 -4.48 9.59
CA LEU A 355 16.51 -5.70 10.12
C LEU A 355 16.00 -6.66 9.05
N CYS A 356 16.13 -6.35 7.76
CA CYS A 356 15.68 -7.22 6.69
C CYS A 356 16.53 -8.51 6.67
N PRO A 357 15.98 -9.72 6.89
CA PRO A 357 16.80 -10.92 6.96
C PRO A 357 17.57 -11.18 5.66
N GLY A 358 16.94 -10.92 4.51
CA GLY A 358 17.58 -11.02 3.19
C GLY A 358 18.56 -9.89 2.84
N GLN A 359 18.56 -8.78 3.59
CA GLN A 359 19.31 -7.55 3.26
C GLN A 359 19.08 -7.10 1.81
N ILE A 360 17.80 -7.11 1.38
CA ILE A 360 17.36 -6.84 0.00
C ILE A 360 16.80 -5.42 -0.18
N ILE A 361 16.66 -4.67 0.91
CA ILE A 361 16.19 -3.28 0.91
C ILE A 361 17.41 -2.35 0.86
N GLN A 362 17.38 -1.36 -0.03
CA GLN A 362 18.45 -0.37 -0.19
C GLN A 362 18.61 0.53 1.06
N LYS A 363 19.84 0.63 1.57
CA LYS A 363 20.22 1.44 2.74
C LYS A 363 20.83 2.80 2.37
N ASN A 364 21.54 2.89 1.25
CA ASN A 364 22.08 4.15 0.74
C ASN A 364 21.00 5.14 0.25
N GLU A 365 21.45 6.24 -0.33
CA GLU A 365 20.62 7.24 -1.01
C GLU A 365 19.73 6.60 -2.09
N PRO A 366 18.53 7.16 -2.34
CA PRO A 366 17.60 6.67 -3.36
C PRO A 366 18.20 6.81 -4.77
N THR A 367 17.68 6.04 -5.73
CA THR A 367 18.23 5.95 -7.09
C THR A 367 17.14 6.02 -8.17
N TRP A 368 17.48 6.47 -9.38
CA TRP A 368 16.53 6.60 -10.50
C TRP A 368 16.19 5.30 -11.23
N THR A 369 17.17 4.39 -11.40
CA THR A 369 17.07 3.28 -12.38
C THR A 369 17.61 1.92 -11.94
N THR A 370 18.55 1.83 -11.00
CA THR A 370 19.00 0.52 -10.49
C THR A 370 17.93 -0.06 -9.57
N GLY A 371 17.79 -1.39 -9.53
CA GLY A 371 16.95 -2.08 -8.56
C GLY A 371 17.72 -3.00 -7.61
N ARG A 372 19.03 -3.17 -7.80
CA ARG A 372 19.90 -4.02 -6.98
C ARG A 372 20.39 -3.25 -5.76
N ASN A 373 20.69 -3.96 -4.66
CA ASN A 373 21.23 -3.33 -3.46
C ASN A 373 22.71 -2.98 -3.72
N PRO A 374 23.07 -1.69 -3.90
CA PRO A 374 24.42 -1.31 -4.31
C PRO A 374 25.49 -1.70 -3.27
N GLU A 375 25.10 -1.86 -2.01
CA GLU A 375 25.98 -2.26 -0.91
C GLU A 375 26.52 -3.68 -1.02
N LYS A 376 25.84 -4.54 -1.80
CA LYS A 376 26.34 -5.88 -2.12
C LYS A 376 27.28 -5.86 -3.34
N GLY A 377 27.76 -4.68 -3.76
CA GLY A 377 28.61 -4.50 -4.95
C GLY A 377 27.85 -4.67 -6.26
N ASP A 378 26.53 -4.49 -6.23
CA ASP A 378 25.63 -4.94 -7.29
C ASP A 378 25.11 -3.74 -8.11
N GLU A 379 25.99 -3.14 -8.94
CA GLU A 379 25.65 -2.03 -9.87
C GLU A 379 24.88 -2.50 -11.13
N GLY A 380 24.30 -3.71 -11.10
CA GLY A 380 23.73 -4.36 -12.28
C GLY A 380 22.49 -3.68 -12.87
N ASP A 381 22.03 -4.22 -14.00
CA ASP A 381 20.93 -3.65 -14.79
C ASP A 381 19.65 -3.41 -13.94
N PRO A 382 18.78 -2.46 -14.36
CA PRO A 382 17.47 -2.25 -13.74
C PRO A 382 16.68 -3.55 -13.55
N LEU A 383 16.09 -3.73 -12.37
CA LEU A 383 15.20 -4.86 -12.12
C LEU A 383 13.91 -4.69 -12.95
N PRO A 384 13.58 -5.62 -13.87
CA PRO A 384 12.51 -5.42 -14.85
C PRO A 384 11.09 -5.52 -14.24
N TYR A 385 11.00 -5.89 -12.96
CA TYR A 385 9.79 -5.97 -12.15
C TYR A 385 9.67 -4.82 -11.14
N GLN A 386 10.48 -3.78 -11.28
CA GLN A 386 10.37 -2.54 -10.52
C GLN A 386 10.13 -1.36 -11.45
N ALA A 387 9.25 -0.45 -11.02
CA ALA A 387 9.07 0.83 -11.70
C ALA A 387 10.36 1.66 -11.64
N GLN A 388 10.68 2.33 -12.74
CA GLN A 388 11.85 3.20 -12.90
C GLN A 388 11.40 4.66 -13.14
N GLY A 389 12.35 5.57 -13.30
CA GLY A 389 12.03 6.99 -13.56
C GLY A 389 11.49 7.72 -12.34
N PHE A 390 11.98 7.37 -11.15
CA PHE A 390 11.72 8.14 -9.93
C PHE A 390 12.89 7.98 -8.95
N LEU A 391 13.20 9.02 -8.17
CA LEU A 391 14.30 9.00 -7.21
C LEU A 391 13.87 8.30 -5.91
N GLY A 392 13.82 6.97 -5.93
CA GLY A 392 13.31 6.18 -4.81
C GLY A 392 14.25 5.07 -4.36
N TRP A 393 14.08 4.63 -3.12
CA TRP A 393 14.68 3.39 -2.63
C TRP A 393 14.09 2.17 -3.32
N ARG A 394 14.92 1.15 -3.45
CA ARG A 394 14.63 -0.09 -4.16
C ARG A 394 14.64 -1.27 -3.20
N THR A 395 13.91 -2.32 -3.57
CA THR A 395 13.91 -3.57 -2.83
C THR A 395 13.80 -4.72 -3.81
N ASP A 396 14.85 -5.54 -3.86
CA ASP A 396 14.93 -6.70 -4.76
C ASP A 396 13.86 -7.74 -4.37
N ILE A 397 12.63 -7.50 -4.84
CA ILE A 397 11.44 -8.26 -4.45
C ILE A 397 11.50 -9.69 -4.97
N GLY A 398 12.31 -9.97 -6.00
CA GLY A 398 12.57 -11.33 -6.45
C GLY A 398 13.29 -12.17 -5.39
N LYS A 399 14.04 -11.52 -4.49
CA LYS A 399 14.70 -12.13 -3.34
C LYS A 399 13.86 -12.07 -2.04
N CYS A 400 12.63 -11.55 -2.10
CA CYS A 400 11.75 -11.45 -0.93
C CYS A 400 10.83 -12.68 -0.82
N PRO A 401 10.87 -13.44 0.28
CA PRO A 401 9.97 -14.58 0.49
C PRO A 401 8.61 -14.19 1.07
N HIS A 402 8.30 -12.89 1.12
CA HIS A 402 7.15 -12.32 1.84
C HIS A 402 7.20 -12.62 3.35
N CYS A 403 8.27 -12.19 4.03
CA CYS A 403 8.50 -12.32 5.49
C CYS A 403 7.84 -11.23 6.36
N PRO A 404 7.12 -10.28 5.77
CA PRO A 404 6.91 -8.87 6.16
C PRO A 404 7.61 -8.24 7.41
N THR A 405 8.79 -8.69 7.84
CA THR A 405 9.55 -8.11 8.97
C THR A 405 9.71 -6.59 8.87
N CYS A 406 9.98 -6.08 7.67
CA CYS A 406 10.13 -4.65 7.40
C CYS A 406 8.88 -3.83 7.73
N GLN A 407 7.69 -4.42 7.58
CA GLN A 407 6.44 -3.75 7.92
C GLN A 407 6.36 -3.60 9.44
N GLY A 408 6.53 -4.68 10.21
CA GLY A 408 6.36 -4.68 11.67
C GLY A 408 7.29 -3.73 12.44
N VAL A 409 8.48 -3.41 11.89
CA VAL A 409 9.51 -2.58 12.56
C VAL A 409 9.44 -1.10 12.20
N CYS A 410 8.53 -0.68 11.33
CA CYS A 410 8.49 0.71 10.87
C CYS A 410 8.07 1.67 12.00
N PRO A 411 8.85 2.74 12.30
CA PRO A 411 8.48 3.72 13.34
C PRO A 411 7.19 4.48 13.07
N PHE A 412 6.72 4.48 11.81
CA PHE A 412 5.44 5.11 11.45
C PHE A 412 4.22 4.25 11.79
N ASN A 413 4.41 2.97 12.17
CA ASN A 413 3.33 2.10 12.65
C ASN A 413 2.86 2.58 14.02
N GLU A 414 1.88 3.45 14.01
CA GLU A 414 1.34 4.03 15.23
C GLU A 414 -0.17 3.83 15.29
N LEU A 415 -0.66 3.85 16.53
CA LEU A 415 -2.03 4.04 16.91
C LEU A 415 -2.16 5.52 17.40
N PRO A 416 -2.68 6.44 16.55
CA PRO A 416 -2.60 7.90 16.78
C PRO A 416 -3.28 8.40 18.06
N LYS A 417 -4.16 7.62 18.68
CA LYS A 417 -4.88 8.00 19.90
C LYS A 417 -4.29 7.33 21.16
N ALA A 418 -3.35 6.41 21.01
CA ALA A 418 -2.72 5.66 22.07
C ALA A 418 -1.59 6.46 22.72
N SER A 419 -0.96 7.37 21.97
CA SER A 419 0.11 8.22 22.46
C SER A 419 0.18 9.54 21.69
N TRP A 420 -0.18 10.63 22.37
CA TRP A 420 -0.08 11.99 21.82
C TRP A 420 1.38 12.38 21.48
N ILE A 421 2.36 11.74 22.13
CA ILE A 421 3.80 12.01 21.90
C ILE A 421 4.20 11.61 20.49
N HIS A 422 3.76 10.44 20.00
CA HIS A 422 4.11 9.99 18.66
C HIS A 422 3.52 10.89 17.57
N THR A 423 2.31 11.44 17.80
CA THR A 423 1.74 12.46 16.92
C THR A 423 2.63 13.72 16.85
N ILE A 424 3.18 14.17 17.98
CA ILE A 424 4.13 15.30 18.00
C ILE A 424 5.45 14.93 17.31
N CYS A 425 5.98 13.73 17.54
CA CYS A 425 7.17 13.27 16.84
C CYS A 425 6.96 13.27 15.32
N LYS A 426 5.82 12.76 14.82
CA LYS A 426 5.49 12.78 13.40
C LYS A 426 5.33 14.19 12.85
N ALA A 427 4.64 15.08 13.57
CA ALA A 427 4.55 16.48 13.20
C ALA A 427 5.94 17.14 13.11
N THR A 428 6.83 16.82 14.05
CA THR A 428 8.21 17.32 14.08
C THR A 428 9.02 16.75 12.92
N VAL A 429 8.88 15.46 12.61
CA VAL A 429 9.52 14.80 11.45
C VAL A 429 9.05 15.41 10.13
N ALA A 430 7.77 15.77 10.03
CA ALA A 430 7.18 16.40 8.84
C ALA A 430 7.79 17.77 8.53
N THR A 431 8.15 18.55 9.55
CA THR A 431 8.60 19.94 9.36
C THR A 431 10.06 20.20 9.70
N THR A 432 10.73 19.30 10.43
CA THR A 432 12.03 19.58 11.05
C THR A 432 12.99 18.37 10.95
N PRO A 433 13.53 18.09 9.74
CA PRO A 433 14.31 16.88 9.47
C PRO A 433 15.59 16.70 10.27
N ILE A 434 16.14 17.76 10.86
CA ILE A 434 17.35 17.71 11.70
C ILE A 434 17.18 16.75 12.91
N PHE A 435 15.95 16.50 13.35
CA PHE A 435 15.66 15.56 14.44
C PHE A 435 15.43 14.11 13.99
N ASN A 436 15.44 13.81 12.68
CA ASN A 436 15.12 12.48 12.17
C ASN A 436 16.05 11.39 12.74
N GLY A 437 17.35 11.67 12.82
CA GLY A 437 18.33 10.75 13.43
C GLY A 437 18.09 10.53 14.93
N PHE A 438 17.71 11.59 15.66
CA PHE A 438 17.36 11.49 17.07
C PHE A 438 16.15 10.58 17.28
N PHE A 439 15.06 10.79 16.54
CA PHE A 439 13.87 9.95 16.64
C PHE A 439 14.10 8.51 16.18
N THR A 440 14.96 8.31 15.18
CA THR A 440 15.40 6.96 14.77
C THR A 440 16.08 6.24 15.93
N ASN A 441 17.01 6.90 16.62
CA ASN A 441 17.73 6.31 17.74
C ASN A 441 16.80 6.08 18.96
N MET A 442 15.82 6.95 19.18
CA MET A 442 14.79 6.72 20.20
C MET A 442 14.00 5.45 19.89
N ASP A 443 13.51 5.24 18.66
CA ASP A 443 12.76 4.05 18.29
C ASP A 443 13.57 2.76 18.55
N LYS A 444 14.84 2.76 18.12
CA LYS A 444 15.80 1.68 18.39
C LYS A 444 15.98 1.43 19.89
N ALA A 445 16.10 2.48 20.70
CA ALA A 445 16.32 2.36 22.14
C ALA A 445 15.08 1.88 22.91
N PHE A 446 13.88 2.32 22.52
CA PHE A 446 12.63 1.91 23.18
C PHE A 446 12.13 0.53 22.74
N GLY A 447 12.60 0.00 21.60
CA GLY A 447 12.18 -1.31 21.12
C GLY A 447 10.68 -1.36 20.79
N TYR A 448 10.14 -0.28 20.21
CA TYR A 448 8.72 -0.20 19.86
C TYR A 448 8.34 -1.10 18.68
N GLY A 449 9.27 -1.64 17.91
CA GLY A 449 8.99 -2.46 16.73
C GLY A 449 8.19 -3.75 17.00
N ARG A 450 8.81 -4.88 16.70
CA ARG A 450 8.14 -6.20 16.75
C ARG A 450 7.83 -6.63 18.18
N LYS A 451 6.82 -7.49 18.32
CA LYS A 451 6.31 -8.02 19.59
C LYS A 451 6.16 -9.54 19.52
N PRO A 452 6.48 -10.29 20.59
CA PRO A 452 6.26 -11.73 20.64
C PRO A 452 4.80 -12.08 20.34
N GLU A 453 4.56 -13.19 19.64
CA GLU A 453 3.19 -13.64 19.34
C GLU A 453 2.45 -14.14 20.60
N ARG A 454 3.17 -14.67 21.58
CA ARG A 454 2.57 -15.09 22.86
C ARG A 454 1.78 -13.96 23.53
N ASP A 455 2.31 -12.73 23.50
CA ASP A 455 1.68 -11.53 24.05
C ASP A 455 0.39 -11.16 23.30
N PHE A 456 0.29 -11.51 22.01
CA PHE A 456 -0.93 -11.31 21.24
C PHE A 456 -2.07 -12.19 21.77
N TRP A 457 -1.80 -13.44 22.13
CA TRP A 457 -2.82 -14.35 22.65
C TRP A 457 -3.36 -13.95 24.02
N GLU A 458 -2.54 -13.34 24.88
CA GLU A 458 -2.97 -12.81 26.18
C GLU A 458 -4.06 -11.73 26.05
N ARG A 459 -4.04 -10.97 24.94
CA ARG A 459 -4.99 -9.89 24.65
C ARG A 459 -6.00 -10.23 23.55
N PHE A 460 -6.02 -11.46 23.02
CA PHE A 460 -6.88 -11.86 21.91
C PHE A 460 -8.38 -11.71 22.19
N GLY A 461 -8.81 -11.82 23.45
CA GLY A 461 -10.20 -11.60 23.84
C GLY A 461 -10.68 -10.14 23.75
N ASN A 462 -9.76 -9.17 23.70
CA ASN A 462 -10.06 -7.73 23.78
C ASN A 462 -9.69 -7.01 22.48
N GLN A 463 -10.12 -7.56 21.35
CA GLN A 463 -9.76 -7.06 20.03
C GLN A 463 -10.80 -6.10 19.46
N PRO A 464 -10.38 -5.01 18.80
CA PRO A 464 -11.30 -4.17 18.06
C PRO A 464 -11.85 -4.92 16.85
N MET A 465 -13.01 -4.49 16.37
CA MET A 465 -13.63 -5.06 15.16
C MET A 465 -12.62 -5.01 14.00
N TYR A 466 -12.40 -6.16 13.36
CA TYR A 466 -11.44 -6.32 12.26
C TYR A 466 -9.99 -5.98 12.59
N GLY A 467 -9.61 -5.90 13.88
CA GLY A 467 -8.29 -5.43 14.28
C GLY A 467 -8.07 -3.93 14.05
N ILE A 468 -9.13 -3.18 13.74
CA ILE A 468 -9.03 -1.74 13.49
C ILE A 468 -9.45 -1.00 14.75
N ASP A 469 -8.46 -0.64 15.56
CA ASP A 469 -8.70 0.25 16.69
C ASP A 469 -8.90 1.69 16.19
N THR A 470 -10.04 2.27 16.53
CA THR A 470 -10.37 3.67 16.23
C THR A 470 -10.25 4.58 17.45
N MET A 471 -9.93 4.01 18.61
CA MET A 471 -9.87 4.67 19.91
C MET A 471 -8.46 4.64 20.50
N ARG A 472 -7.63 3.67 20.12
CA ARG A 472 -6.17 3.68 20.28
C ARG A 472 -5.49 4.18 19.03
#